data_AF-A0A7J2LZH8-F1
#
_entry.id   AF-A0A7J2LZH8-F1
#
_cell.length_a   1.000
_cell.length_b   1.000
_cell.length_c   1.000
_cell.angle_alpha   90.00
_cell.angle_beta   90.00
_cell.angle_gamma   90.00
#
_symmetry.space_group_name_H-M   'P 1'
#
loop_
_entity.id
_entity.type
_entity.pdbx_description
1 polymer ?
#
loop_
_entity_poly.entity_id
_entity_poly.type
_entity_poly.pdbx_seq_one_letter_code
_entity_poly.pdbx_strand_id
1 'polypeptide(L)'
;MSGLVSKVRSLLEQTDLKFVEPQEGTFLLIFGLEGYTVKVFLVIDEERDRIEIYANSDPPTPVKGFERWLLEQNPSMSHVKYGCDPAGDLLITGEVWGDSLNPDRLQSLVIFSATLVKDFRERALSGSESS
;
A
#
# COMPACT_ATOMS: atom_id res chain seq x y z
N MET A 1 9.92 25.31 4.97
CA MET A 1 9.42 24.37 3.95
C MET A 1 7.95 24.15 4.24
N SER A 2 7.06 24.62 3.37
CA SER A 2 5.61 24.43 3.47
C SER A 2 5.17 23.66 2.24
N GLY A 3 4.56 22.49 2.42
CA GLY A 3 4.13 21.62 1.34
C GLY A 3 3.72 20.25 1.88
N LEU A 4 2.88 19.53 1.15
CA LEU A 4 2.37 18.22 1.57
C LEU A 4 3.52 17.22 1.74
N VAL A 5 4.57 17.30 0.92
CA VAL A 5 5.76 16.45 1.07
C VAL A 5 6.40 16.62 2.45
N SER A 6 6.62 17.87 2.86
CA SER A 6 7.21 18.17 4.18
C SER A 6 6.29 17.72 5.32
N LYS A 7 4.97 17.90 5.19
CA LYS A 7 3.97 17.42 6.15
C LYS A 7 4.06 15.90 6.29
N VAL A 8 4.04 15.14 5.19
CA VAL A 8 4.08 13.67 5.22
C VAL A 8 5.38 13.17 5.82
N ARG A 9 6.53 13.75 5.47
CA ARG A 9 7.81 13.39 6.10
C ARG A 9 7.74 13.56 7.62
N SER A 10 7.34 14.73 8.09
CA SER A 10 7.24 14.99 9.52
C SER A 10 6.22 14.10 10.22
N LEU A 11 5.14 13.69 9.54
CA LEU A 11 4.19 12.71 10.08
C LEU A 11 4.82 11.32 10.17
N LEU A 12 5.55 10.85 9.15
CA LEU A 12 6.24 9.56 9.18
C LEU A 12 7.31 9.52 10.28
N GLU A 13 8.05 10.61 10.46
CA GLU A 13 9.06 10.76 11.54
C GLU A 13 8.46 10.72 12.96
N GLN A 14 7.15 10.96 13.10
CA GLN A 14 6.41 10.81 14.36
C GLN A 14 5.93 9.37 14.61
N THR A 15 6.12 8.47 13.63
CA THR A 15 5.76 7.05 13.74
C THR A 15 7.01 6.19 13.93
N ASP A 16 6.82 4.94 14.34
CA ASP A 16 7.91 3.95 14.39
C ASP A 16 8.19 3.29 13.02
N LEU A 17 7.55 3.76 11.94
CA LEU A 17 7.70 3.16 10.62
C LEU A 17 9.03 3.57 9.99
N LYS A 18 9.80 2.58 9.55
CA LYS A 18 11.01 2.81 8.76
C LYS A 18 10.64 3.11 7.32
N PHE A 19 11.14 4.23 6.80
CA PHE A 19 10.93 4.63 5.42
C PHE A 19 12.22 5.12 4.78
N VAL A 20 12.26 5.06 3.45
CA VAL A 20 13.26 5.74 2.62
C VAL A 20 12.54 6.62 1.61
N GLU A 21 13.24 7.58 1.03
CA GLU A 21 12.70 8.46 -0.01
C GLU A 21 13.50 8.22 -1.30
N PRO A 22 13.07 7.30 -2.18
CA PRO A 22 13.78 7.00 -3.42
C PRO A 22 13.86 8.20 -4.38
N GLN A 23 12.86 9.09 -4.34
CA GLN A 23 12.80 10.35 -5.08
C GLN A 23 11.97 11.34 -4.28
N GLU A 24 12.18 12.64 -4.51
CA GLU A 24 11.44 13.70 -3.81
C GLU A 24 9.93 13.49 -3.95
N GLY A 25 9.22 13.52 -2.81
CA GLY A 25 7.76 13.32 -2.78
C GLY A 25 7.33 11.87 -3.00
N THR A 26 8.22 10.90 -2.88
CA THR A 26 7.87 9.47 -2.84
C THR A 26 8.51 8.82 -1.64
N PHE A 27 7.69 8.26 -0.73
CA PHE A 27 8.17 7.54 0.44
C PHE A 27 7.92 6.04 0.27
N LEU A 28 8.95 5.23 0.51
CA LEU A 28 8.89 3.78 0.44
C LEU A 28 9.08 3.19 1.84
N LEU A 29 8.12 2.38 2.26
CA LEU A 29 8.18 1.59 3.47
C LEU A 29 8.30 0.11 3.10
N ILE A 30 9.21 -0.61 3.74
CA ILE A 30 9.51 -2.02 3.45
C ILE A 30 9.29 -2.85 4.72
N PHE A 31 8.40 -3.83 4.61
CA PHE A 31 8.08 -4.78 5.65
C PHE A 31 8.67 -6.15 5.26
N GLY A 32 9.73 -6.56 5.95
CA GLY A 32 10.32 -7.88 5.77
C GLY A 32 9.47 -8.96 6.47
N LEU A 33 9.06 -9.98 5.72
CA LEU A 33 8.31 -11.13 6.22
C LEU A 33 9.08 -12.42 5.87
N GLU A 34 8.64 -13.56 6.40
CA GLU A 34 9.30 -14.85 6.14
C GLU A 34 9.16 -15.21 4.65
N GLY A 35 10.27 -15.11 3.91
CA GLY A 35 10.37 -15.50 2.51
C GLY A 35 9.92 -14.47 1.46
N TYR A 36 9.49 -13.27 1.87
CA TYR A 36 9.14 -12.18 0.96
C TYR A 36 9.14 -10.82 1.67
N THR A 37 9.03 -9.73 0.92
CA THR A 37 8.82 -8.40 1.48
C THR A 37 7.53 -7.79 0.96
N VAL A 38 6.92 -6.90 1.76
CA VAL A 38 5.83 -6.03 1.33
C VAL A 38 6.37 -4.62 1.23
N LYS A 39 6.10 -3.97 0.10
CA LYS A 39 6.51 -2.59 -0.18
C LYS A 39 5.26 -1.73 -0.21
N VAL A 40 5.27 -0.61 0.52
CA VAL A 40 4.23 0.40 0.49
C VAL A 40 4.84 1.71 0.02
N PHE A 41 4.33 2.25 -1.07
CA PHE A 41 4.70 3.55 -1.62
C PHE A 41 3.64 4.57 -1.26
N LEU A 42 4.09 5.73 -0.79
CA LEU A 42 3.30 6.94 -0.67
C LEU A 42 3.83 7.92 -1.70
N VAL A 43 3.04 8.21 -2.73
CA VAL A 43 3.40 9.14 -3.81
C VAL A 43 2.61 10.43 -3.59
N ILE A 44 3.32 11.54 -3.44
CA ILE A 44 2.72 12.84 -3.13
C ILE A 44 2.39 13.59 -4.41
N ASP A 45 1.13 13.99 -4.55
CA ASP A 45 0.62 14.88 -5.58
C ASP A 45 0.34 16.23 -4.91
N GLU A 46 1.35 17.12 -4.89
CA GLU A 46 1.23 18.43 -4.23
C GLU A 46 0.25 19.35 -4.95
N GLU A 47 0.12 19.24 -6.27
CA GLU A 47 -0.82 20.07 -7.04
C GLU A 47 -2.27 19.80 -6.65
N ARG A 48 -2.58 18.55 -6.26
CA ARG A 48 -3.92 18.13 -5.84
C ARG A 48 -4.08 17.99 -4.34
N ASP A 49 -3.06 18.31 -3.53
CA ASP A 49 -3.04 18.04 -2.08
C ASP A 49 -3.48 16.60 -1.73
N ARG A 50 -2.88 15.62 -2.41
CA ARG A 50 -3.28 14.22 -2.29
C ARG A 50 -2.06 13.30 -2.18
N ILE A 51 -2.26 12.18 -1.50
CA ILE A 51 -1.32 11.07 -1.43
C ILE A 51 -1.93 9.89 -2.15
N GLU A 52 -1.22 9.34 -3.11
CA GLU A 52 -1.51 8.04 -3.70
C GLU A 52 -0.74 6.95 -2.93
N ILE A 53 -1.44 5.87 -2.61
CA ILE A 53 -0.91 4.74 -1.85
C ILE A 53 -0.84 3.55 -2.80
N TYR A 54 0.33 2.96 -2.93
CA TYR A 54 0.52 1.70 -3.65
C TYR A 54 1.15 0.66 -2.74
N ALA A 55 0.69 -0.59 -2.76
CA ALA A 55 1.38 -1.67 -2.07
C ALA A 55 1.42 -2.96 -2.87
N ASN A 56 2.55 -3.65 -2.80
CA ASN A 56 2.77 -4.92 -3.47
C ASN A 56 3.77 -5.80 -2.69
N SER A 57 3.93 -7.05 -3.12
CA SER A 57 4.92 -7.97 -2.57
C SER A 57 6.14 -8.10 -3.49
N ASP A 58 7.27 -8.50 -2.92
CA ASP A 58 8.46 -8.94 -3.64
C ASP A 58 8.91 -10.31 -3.09
N PRO A 59 8.81 -11.40 -3.87
CA PRO A 59 8.40 -11.42 -5.28
C PRO A 59 6.91 -11.08 -5.48
N PRO A 60 6.50 -10.60 -6.67
CA PRO A 60 5.09 -10.30 -6.99
C PRO A 60 4.16 -11.49 -6.74
N THR A 61 2.89 -11.21 -6.44
CA THR A 61 1.87 -12.24 -6.20
C THR A 61 0.84 -12.19 -7.32
N PRO A 62 0.73 -13.21 -8.17
CA PRO A 62 -0.26 -13.23 -9.25
C PRO A 62 -1.70 -13.21 -8.73
N VAL A 63 -2.58 -12.46 -9.40
CA VAL A 63 -4.02 -12.44 -9.07
C VAL A 63 -4.82 -13.56 -9.76
N LYS A 64 -4.18 -14.33 -10.64
CA LYS A 64 -4.82 -15.33 -11.48
C LYS A 64 -5.67 -16.30 -10.66
N GLY A 65 -6.97 -16.39 -10.97
CA GLY A 65 -7.93 -17.24 -10.27
C GLY A 65 -8.60 -16.58 -9.06
N PHE A 66 -8.20 -15.36 -8.69
CA PHE A 66 -8.79 -14.59 -7.60
C PHE A 66 -9.53 -13.32 -8.07
N GLU A 67 -9.64 -13.07 -9.38
CA GLU A 67 -10.17 -11.83 -9.94
C GLU A 67 -11.59 -11.54 -9.44
N ARG A 68 -12.45 -12.55 -9.45
CA ARG A 68 -13.82 -12.44 -8.91
C ARG A 68 -13.82 -12.12 -7.43
N TRP A 69 -12.97 -12.79 -6.65
CA TRP A 69 -12.89 -12.56 -5.20
C TRP A 69 -12.45 -11.12 -4.90
N LEU A 70 -11.47 -10.59 -5.63
CA LEU A 70 -11.02 -9.20 -5.49
C LEU A 70 -12.16 -8.20 -5.77
N LEU A 71 -12.93 -8.44 -6.84
CA LEU A 71 -14.10 -7.61 -7.18
C LEU A 71 -15.20 -7.68 -6.11
N GLU A 72 -15.40 -8.83 -5.47
CA GLU A 72 -16.36 -9.00 -4.38
C GLU A 72 -15.89 -8.34 -3.07
N GLN A 73 -14.59 -8.28 -2.81
CA GLN A 73 -14.05 -7.60 -1.63
C GLN A 73 -14.06 -6.07 -1.76
N ASN A 74 -13.73 -5.55 -2.95
CA ASN A 74 -13.52 -4.11 -3.14
C ASN A 74 -14.68 -3.21 -2.66
N PRO A 75 -15.97 -3.54 -2.82
CA PRO A 75 -17.07 -2.71 -2.32
C PRO A 75 -17.08 -2.48 -0.81
N SER A 76 -16.53 -3.40 0.00
CA SER A 76 -16.51 -3.28 1.47
C SER A 76 -15.34 -2.45 1.99
N MET A 77 -14.36 -2.15 1.14
CA MET A 77 -13.14 -1.40 1.50
C MET A 77 -13.35 0.10 1.34
N SER A 78 -12.68 0.94 2.13
CA SER A 78 -12.84 2.40 2.07
C SER A 78 -11.73 3.09 1.27
N HIS A 79 -10.53 3.18 1.85
CA HIS A 79 -9.44 4.06 1.38
C HIS A 79 -8.47 3.41 0.40
N VAL A 80 -8.41 2.09 0.40
CA VAL A 80 -7.56 1.30 -0.50
C VAL A 80 -8.39 0.18 -1.09
N LYS A 81 -7.99 -0.28 -2.27
CA LYS A 81 -8.66 -1.31 -3.07
C LYS A 81 -7.63 -2.30 -3.57
N TYR A 82 -8.08 -3.52 -3.80
CA TYR A 82 -7.37 -4.47 -4.62
C TYR A 82 -7.43 -4.08 -6.09
N GLY A 83 -6.31 -4.21 -6.77
CA GLY A 83 -6.17 -4.08 -8.21
C GLY A 83 -5.16 -5.11 -8.74
N CYS A 84 -4.96 -5.07 -10.05
CA CYS A 84 -3.90 -5.80 -10.71
C CYS A 84 -3.10 -4.85 -11.59
N ASP A 85 -1.79 -5.06 -11.64
CA ASP A 85 -0.93 -4.37 -12.59
C ASP A 85 -1.06 -5.00 -14.00
N PRO A 86 -0.45 -4.40 -15.05
CA PRO A 86 -0.49 -4.96 -16.40
C PRO A 86 0.14 -6.36 -16.56
N ALA A 87 0.97 -6.81 -15.60
CA ALA A 87 1.56 -8.15 -15.60
C ALA A 87 0.59 -9.18 -14.97
N GLY A 88 -0.49 -8.73 -14.33
CA GLY A 88 -1.44 -9.59 -13.63
C GLY A 88 -1.03 -9.88 -12.18
N ASP A 89 -0.15 -9.07 -11.61
CA ASP A 89 0.25 -9.17 -10.21
C ASP A 89 -0.58 -8.24 -9.32
N LEU A 90 -0.71 -8.63 -8.05
CA LEU A 90 -1.47 -7.89 -7.05
C LEU A 90 -0.89 -6.48 -6.87
N LEU A 91 -1.78 -5.50 -6.92
CA LEU A 91 -1.50 -4.13 -6.53
C LEU A 91 -2.60 -3.65 -5.59
N ILE A 92 -2.23 -3.18 -4.41
CA ILE A 92 -3.13 -2.37 -3.58
C ILE A 92 -2.98 -0.92 -4.03
N THR A 93 -4.10 -0.23 -4.25
CA THR A 93 -4.11 1.18 -4.63
C THR A 93 -5.09 1.95 -3.76
N GLY A 94 -4.78 3.19 -3.41
CA GLY A 94 -5.68 4.07 -2.69
C GLY A 94 -5.26 5.52 -2.74
N GLU A 95 -6.11 6.39 -2.19
CA GLU A 95 -5.82 7.81 -2.10
C GLU A 95 -6.32 8.41 -0.79
N VAL A 96 -5.61 9.44 -0.31
CA VAL A 96 -5.99 10.20 0.88
C VAL A 96 -5.63 11.68 0.69
N TRP A 97 -6.54 12.57 1.09
CA TRP A 97 -6.35 14.01 1.00
C TRP A 97 -5.45 14.53 2.12
N GLY A 98 -4.58 15.49 1.79
CA GLY A 98 -3.58 16.06 2.69
C GLY A 98 -4.16 16.61 3.98
N ASP A 99 -5.29 17.34 3.89
CA ASP A 99 -6.03 17.88 5.02
C ASP A 99 -6.55 16.83 6.02
N SER A 100 -6.73 15.59 5.57
CA SER A 100 -7.31 14.53 6.40
C SER A 100 -6.27 13.75 7.22
N LEU A 101 -4.99 14.11 7.10
CA LEU A 101 -3.86 13.38 7.67
C LEU A 101 -3.47 13.82 9.08
N ASN A 102 -3.21 12.82 9.90
CA ASN A 102 -2.50 12.90 11.16
C ASN A 102 -1.57 11.66 11.29
N PRO A 103 -0.69 11.58 12.29
CA PRO A 103 0.26 10.47 12.40
C PRO A 103 -0.43 9.10 12.45
N ASP A 104 -1.45 8.96 13.30
CA ASP A 104 -2.18 7.71 13.51
C ASP A 104 -2.86 7.21 12.23
N ARG A 105 -3.48 8.13 11.47
CA ARG A 105 -4.15 7.80 10.22
C ARG A 105 -3.15 7.38 9.15
N LEU A 106 -2.04 8.10 9.01
CA LEU A 106 -1.01 7.76 8.04
C LEU A 106 -0.42 6.38 8.34
N GLN A 107 -0.08 6.14 9.61
CA GLN A 107 0.41 4.84 10.08
C GLN A 107 -0.62 3.73 9.83
N SER A 108 -1.88 3.96 10.18
CA SER A 108 -2.96 2.99 9.97
C SER A 108 -3.14 2.63 8.50
N LEU A 109 -3.09 3.61 7.60
CA LEU A 109 -3.20 3.38 6.15
C LEU A 109 -2.04 2.56 5.61
N VAL A 110 -0.82 2.85 6.04
CA VAL A 110 0.37 2.09 5.63
C VAL A 110 0.28 0.64 6.13
N ILE A 111 0.01 0.45 7.43
CA ILE A 111 -0.09 -0.88 8.03
C ILE A 111 -1.22 -1.67 7.38
N PHE A 112 -2.39 -1.06 7.21
CA PHE A 112 -3.53 -1.70 6.57
C PHE A 112 -3.21 -2.14 5.13
N SER A 113 -2.55 -1.29 4.34
CA SER A 113 -2.14 -1.62 2.97
C SER A 113 -1.16 -2.81 2.96
N ALA A 114 -0.19 -2.81 3.89
CA ALA A 114 0.76 -3.91 4.01
C ALA A 114 0.07 -5.24 4.42
N THR A 115 -0.89 -5.17 5.34
CA THR A 115 -1.68 -6.32 5.79
C THR A 115 -2.50 -6.91 4.64
N LEU A 116 -3.13 -6.08 3.80
CA LEU A 116 -3.90 -6.58 2.65
C LEU A 116 -3.03 -7.34 1.65
N VAL A 117 -1.81 -6.86 1.39
CA VAL A 117 -0.85 -7.58 0.54
C VAL A 117 -0.49 -8.93 1.15
N LYS A 118 -0.15 -8.94 2.45
CA LYS A 118 0.20 -10.16 3.18
C LYS A 118 -0.95 -11.17 3.14
N ASP A 119 -2.15 -10.76 3.53
CA ASP A 119 -3.31 -11.64 3.64
C ASP A 119 -3.73 -12.21 2.27
N PHE A 120 -3.66 -11.40 1.22
CA PHE A 120 -3.89 -11.90 -0.13
C PHE A 120 -2.84 -12.94 -0.53
N ARG A 121 -1.56 -12.69 -0.27
CA ARG A 121 -0.48 -13.61 -0.62
C ARG A 121 -0.62 -14.95 0.10
N GLU A 122 -0.92 -14.93 1.39
CA GLU A 122 -1.17 -16.14 2.18
C GLU A 122 -2.33 -16.94 1.60
N ARG A 123 -3.41 -16.26 1.18
CA ARG A 123 -4.55 -16.89 0.51
C ARG A 123 -4.19 -17.47 -0.86
N ALA A 124 -3.38 -16.77 -1.65
CA ALA A 124 -2.94 -17.24 -2.96
C ALA A 124 -2.09 -18.51 -2.84
N LEU A 125 -1.21 -18.55 -1.83
CA LEU A 125 -0.39 -19.73 -1.53
C LEU A 125 -1.24 -20.91 -1.03
N SER A 126 -2.18 -20.69 -0.10
CA SER A 126 -3.05 -21.77 0.40
C SER A 126 -3.99 -22.32 -0.68
N GLY A 127 -4.46 -21.47 -1.60
CA GLY A 127 -5.28 -21.89 -2.74
C GLY A 127 -4.51 -22.72 -3.77
N SER A 128 -3.20 -22.50 -3.89
CA SER A 128 -2.34 -23.23 -4.83
C SER A 128 -2.05 -24.68 -4.41
N GLU A 129 -2.17 -25.01 -3.12
CA GLU A 129 -1.97 -26.39 -2.61
C GLU A 129 -3.19 -27.31 -2.82
N SER A 130 -4.32 -26.76 -3.26
CA SER A 130 -5.59 -27.49 -3.41
C SER A 130 -5.97 -27.81 -4.87
N SER A 131 -5.06 -27.58 -5.83
CA SER A 131 -5.28 -27.77 -7.28
C SER A 131 -4.41 -28.88 -7.87
#